data_AF-A0A533RBS6-F1
#
_entry.id   AF-A0A533RBS6-F1
#
_cell.length_a   1.000
_cell.length_b   1.000
_cell.length_c   1.000
_cell.angle_alpha   90.00
_cell.angle_beta   90.00
_cell.angle_gamma   90.00
#
_symmetry.space_group_name_H-M   'P 1'
#
loop_
_entity.id
_entity.type
_entity.pdbx_description
1 polymer ?
#
loop_
_entity_poly.entity_id
_entity_poly.type
_entity_poly.pdbx_seq_one_letter_code
_entity_poly.pdbx_strand_id
1 'polypeptide(L)' 'MSLVKTWYSPEAAAEQFGINPAQILAWVAEGLVRAEQEGEKVSLVNIDDVRLEVQAMVDRS' A
#
# COMPACT_ATOMS: atom_id res chain seq x y z
N MET A 1 19.07 4.59 9.58
CA MET A 1 19.90 4.75 8.36
C MET A 1 18.96 4.74 7.15
N SER A 2 19.20 5.66 6.21
CA SER A 2 18.50 5.91 4.94
C SER A 2 17.00 6.25 5.01
N LEU A 3 16.67 7.49 4.64
CA LEU A 3 15.33 7.98 4.31
C LEU A 3 14.90 7.35 2.97
N VAL A 4 14.68 6.03 2.93
CA VAL A 4 14.00 5.43 1.78
C VAL A 4 12.61 6.05 1.78
N LYS A 5 12.23 6.73 0.70
CA LYS A 5 10.87 7.25 0.51
C LYS A 5 9.92 6.10 0.80
N THR A 6 9.17 6.15 1.91
CA THR A 6 8.24 5.09 2.34
C THR A 6 6.87 5.22 1.68
N TRP A 7 6.73 6.18 0.77
CA TRP A 7 5.47 6.56 0.14
C TRP A 7 5.59 6.41 -1.38
N TYR A 8 4.71 5.60 -1.96
CA TYR A 8 4.71 5.29 -3.39
C TYR A 8 3.27 5.34 -3.91
N SER A 9 3.09 5.49 -5.23
CA SER A 9 1.75 5.35 -5.80
C SER A 9 1.22 3.93 -5.59
N PRO A 10 -0.12 3.73 -5.52
CA PRO A 10 -0.72 2.40 -5.42
C PRO A 10 -0.23 1.45 -6.52
N GLU A 11 0.00 1.95 -7.73
CA GLU A 11 0.48 1.16 -8.86
C GLU A 11 1.94 0.70 -8.66
N ALA A 12 2.83 1.60 -8.22
CA ALA A 12 4.22 1.26 -7.96
C ALA A 12 4.36 0.29 -6.78
N ALA A 13 3.55 0.47 -5.72
CA ALA A 13 3.50 -0.45 -4.61
C ALA A 13 2.99 -1.83 -5.05
N ALA A 14 1.93 -1.87 -5.88
CA ALA A 14 1.39 -3.12 -6.41
C ALA A 14 2.41 -3.89 -7.26
N GLU A 15 3.14 -3.20 -8.13
CA GLU A 15 4.22 -3.80 -8.92
C GLU A 15 5.35 -4.33 -8.01
N GLN A 16 5.75 -3.56 -6.99
CA GLN A 16 6.79 -3.94 -6.05
C GLN A 16 6.44 -5.21 -5.25
N PHE A 17 5.18 -5.39 -4.87
CA PHE A 17 4.73 -6.54 -4.08
C PHE A 17 4.09 -7.66 -4.91
N GLY A 18 3.92 -7.47 -6.22
CA GLY A 18 3.30 -8.44 -7.11
C GLY A 18 1.81 -8.67 -6.81
N ILE A 19 1.09 -7.64 -6.37
CA ILE A 19 -0.34 -7.70 -6.03
C ILE A 19 -1.18 -6.79 -6.92
N ASN A 20 -2.51 -6.90 -6.83
CA ASN A 20 -3.42 -6.03 -7.57
C ASN A 20 -3.51 -4.64 -6.90
N PRO A 21 -3.37 -3.52 -7.64
CA PRO A 21 -3.58 -2.18 -7.09
C PRO A 21 -4.94 -1.99 -6.40
N ALA A 22 -5.98 -2.67 -6.87
CA ALA A 22 -7.30 -2.64 -6.24
C ALA A 22 -7.28 -3.19 -4.80
N GLN A 23 -6.41 -4.16 -4.51
CA GLN A 23 -6.23 -4.70 -3.16
C GLN A 23 -5.62 -3.64 -2.22
N ILE A 24 -4.64 -2.88 -2.71
CA ILE A 24 -4.03 -1.78 -1.95
C ILE A 24 -5.06 -0.70 -1.67
N LEU A 25 -5.87 -0.33 -2.67
CA LEU A 25 -6.94 0.66 -2.49
C LEU A 25 -8.01 0.18 -1.50
N ALA A 26 -8.34 -1.12 -1.49
CA ALA A 26 -9.23 -1.70 -0.49
C ALA A 26 -8.64 -1.58 0.93
N TRP A 27 -7.37 -1.91 1.12
CA TRP A 27 -6.70 -1.74 2.42
C TRP A 27 -6.66 -0.28 2.88
N VAL A 28 -6.50 0.66 1.95
CA VAL A 28 -6.62 2.09 2.27
C VAL A 28 -8.04 2.45 2.71
N ALA A 29 -9.07 1.97 1.99
CA ALA A 29 -10.47 2.21 2.34
C ALA A 29 -10.88 1.57 3.69
N GLU A 30 -10.27 0.44 4.05
CA GLU A 30 -10.44 -0.25 5.32
C GLU A 30 -9.62 0.37 6.47
N GLY A 31 -8.74 1.34 6.17
CA GLY A 31 -7.88 1.99 7.15
C GLY A 31 -6.68 1.15 7.60
N LEU A 32 -6.36 0.09 6.87
CA LEU A 32 -5.22 -0.81 7.13
C LEU A 32 -3.90 -0.22 6.61
N VAL A 33 -3.97 0.53 5.51
CA VAL A 33 -2.80 1.19 4.89
C VAL A 33 -2.96 2.69 4.97
N ARG A 34 -1.95 3.39 5.51
CA ARG A 34 -1.91 4.85 5.47
C ARG A 34 -1.70 5.33 4.04
N ALA A 35 -2.49 6.33 3.65
CA ALA A 35 -2.46 6.92 2.33
C ALA A 35 -2.50 8.45 2.39
N GLU A 36 -1.82 9.08 1.43
CA GLU A 36 -2.07 10.47 1.08
C GLU A 36 -3.09 10.50 -0.06
N GLN A 37 -4.05 11.42 0.07
CA GLN A 37 -5.09 11.63 -0.92
C GLN A 37 -4.98 13.05 -1.48
N GLU A 38 -5.07 13.16 -2.80
CA GLU A 38 -5.28 14.42 -3.48
C GLU A 38 -6.75 14.48 -3.93
N GLY A 39 -7.58 15.16 -3.14
CA GLY A 39 -9.03 15.17 -3.36
C GLY A 39 -9.64 13.79 -3.10
N GLU A 40 -10.30 13.22 -4.11
CA GLU A 40 -10.94 11.89 -4.01
C GLU A 40 -10.02 10.74 -4.46
N LYS A 41 -8.77 11.03 -4.86
CA LYS A 41 -7.83 10.02 -5.37
C LYS A 41 -6.69 9.77 -4.39
N VAL A 42 -6.42 8.51 -4.10
CA VAL A 42 -5.21 8.08 -3.39
C VAL A 42 -3.98 8.35 -4.27
N SER A 43 -3.09 9.23 -3.82
CA SER A 43 -1.88 9.62 -4.53
C SER A 43 -0.68 8.77 -4.10
N LEU A 44 -0.53 8.53 -2.80
CA LEU A 44 0.57 7.76 -2.22
C LEU A 44 0.08 6.83 -1.11
N VAL A 45 0.76 5.70 -0.94
CA VAL A 45 0.52 4.70 0.10
C VAL A 45 1.81 4.39 0.85
N ASN A 46 1.67 4.08 2.13
CA ASN A 46 2.79 3.70 2.98
C ASN A 46 3.21 2.24 2.71
N ILE A 47 4.45 2.03 2.29
CA ILE A 47 4.99 0.72 1.90
C ILE A 47 5.17 -0.24 3.08
N ASP A 48 5.43 0.27 4.29
CA ASP A 48 5.58 -0.58 5.46
C ASP A 48 4.23 -1.21 5.83
N ASP A 49 3.14 -0.43 5.76
CA ASP A 49 1.79 -0.94 5.99
C ASP A 49 1.37 -1.93 4.90
N VAL A 50 1.63 -1.61 3.61
CA VAL A 50 1.35 -2.53 2.50
C VAL A 50 2.10 -3.84 2.68
N ARG A 51 3.38 -3.80 3.09
CA ARG A 51 4.16 -5.00 3.37
C ARG A 51 3.55 -5.84 4.48
N LEU A 52 3.07 -5.20 5.54
CA LEU A 52 2.44 -5.88 6.67
C LEU A 52 1.16 -6.60 6.24
N GLU A 53 0.32 -5.95 5.43
CA GLU A 53 -0.90 -6.55 4.90
C GLU A 53 -0.62 -7.67 3.89
N VAL A 54 0.41 -7.53 3.04
CA VAL A 54 0.86 -8.61 2.14
C VAL A 54 1.32 -9.84 2.94
N GLN A 55 2.10 -9.64 4.00
CA GLN A 55 2.52 -10.76 4.85
C GLN A 55 1.32 -11.43 5.52
N ALA A 56 0.39 -10.63 6.06
CA ALA A 56 -0.84 -11.14 6.66
C ALA A 56 -1.72 -11.89 5.64
N MET A 57 -1.72 -11.50 4.37
CA MET A 57 -2.43 -12.19 3.29
C MET A 57 -1.83 -13.56 2.99
N VAL A 58 -0.49 -13.66 2.92
CA VAL A 58 0.22 -14.93 2.70
C VAL A 58 0.08 -15.87 3.90
N ASP A 59 0.11 -15.36 5.12
CA ASP A 59 -0.03 -16.20 6.33
C ASP A 59 -1.45 -16.79 6.48
N ARG A 60 -2.46 -16.23 5.78
CA ARG A 60 -3.85 -16.68 5.79
C ARG A 60 -4.20 -17.65 4.66
N SER A 61 -3.33 -17.81 3.66
CA SER A 61 -3.51 -18.69 2.50
C SER A 61 -2.95 -20.09 2.74
#